data_AF-A0A149VTB2-F1
#
_entry.id   AF-A0A149VTB2-F1
#
_cell.length_a   1.000
_cell.length_b   1.000
_cell.length_c   1.000
_cell.angle_alpha   90.00
_cell.angle_beta   90.00
_cell.angle_gamma   90.00
#
_symmetry.space_group_name_H-M   'P 1'
#
loop_
_entity.id
_entity.type
_entity.pdbx_description
1 polymer ?
#
loop_
_entity_poly.entity_id
_entity_poly.type
_entity_poly.pdbx_seq_one_letter_code
_entity_poly.pdbx_strand_id
1 'polypeptide(L)' 'MQIRLQHTYQRKLMLARRLAGLALSAIWYLGKTEVTPTLIEKISHKLGAKEFEILKSATSSMPAWMSDAIFRNE' A
#
# COMPACT_ATOMS: atom_id res chain seq x y z
N MET A 1 9.97 22.65 -6.67
CA MET A 1 8.95 21.61 -6.39
C MET A 1 8.01 21.53 -7.59
N GLN A 2 7.93 20.40 -8.30
CA GLN A 2 7.00 20.24 -9.43
C GLN A 2 5.69 19.60 -8.94
N ILE A 3 4.59 20.32 -9.15
CA ILE A 3 3.22 19.86 -8.85
C ILE A 3 2.56 19.44 -10.17
N ARG A 4 2.00 18.24 -10.21
CA ARG A 4 1.23 17.72 -11.34
C ARG A 4 -0.18 17.39 -10.87
N LEU A 5 -1.18 17.97 -11.53
CA LEU A 5 -2.59 17.66 -11.29
C LEU A 5 -3.02 16.53 -12.24
N GLN A 6 -3.75 15.55 -11.72
CA GLN A 6 -4.29 14.44 -12.50
C GLN A 6 -5.72 14.14 -12.05
N HIS A 7 -6.64 14.00 -13.01
CA HIS A 7 -8.01 13.59 -12.72
C HIS A 7 -8.08 12.07 -12.60
N THR A 8 -8.12 11.56 -11.37
CA THR A 8 -8.14 10.13 -11.07
C THR A 8 -8.71 9.90 -9.67
N TYR A 9 -9.03 8.65 -9.34
CA TYR A 9 -9.46 8.30 -7.99
C TYR A 9 -8.37 8.60 -6.96
N GLN A 10 -8.75 9.13 -5.79
CA GLN A 10 -7.83 9.47 -4.69
C GLN A 10 -6.86 8.33 -4.37
N ARG A 11 -7.34 7.08 -4.34
CA ARG A 11 -6.51 5.89 -4.09
C ARG A 11 -5.32 5.72 -5.05
N LYS A 12 -5.42 6.23 -6.29
CA LYS A 12 -4.35 6.17 -7.29
C LYS A 12 -3.31 7.29 -7.12
N LEU A 13 -3.62 8.31 -6.32
CA LEU A 13 -2.72 9.41 -5.98
C LEU A 13 -2.06 9.23 -4.60
N MET A 14 -2.60 8.33 -3.78
CA MET A 14 -2.04 8.02 -2.47
C MET A 14 -0.58 7.58 -2.61
N LEU A 15 0.28 8.16 -1.78
CA LEU A 15 1.71 7.84 -1.74
C LEU A 15 2.40 7.97 -3.12
N ALA A 16 1.92 8.90 -3.96
CA ALA A 16 2.47 9.13 -5.29
C ALA A 16 4.00 9.32 -5.24
N ARG A 17 4.69 8.71 -6.21
CA ARG A 17 6.17 8.71 -6.33
C ARG A 17 6.91 8.02 -5.17
N ARG A 18 6.24 7.19 -4.37
CA ARG A 18 6.88 6.36 -3.34
C ARG A 18 6.78 4.87 -3.65
N LEU A 19 7.71 4.08 -3.12
CA LEU A 19 7.63 2.62 -3.21
C LEU A 19 6.41 2.09 -2.43
N ALA A 20 6.06 2.74 -1.31
CA ALA A 20 4.82 2.48 -0.59
C ALA A 20 3.56 2.64 -1.47
N GLY A 21 3.52 3.63 -2.39
CA GLY A 21 2.40 3.79 -3.32
C GLY A 21 2.34 2.69 -4.39
N LEU A 22 3.50 2.18 -4.82
CA LEU A 22 3.59 1.03 -5.71
C LEU A 22 3.10 -0.25 -5.01
N ALA A 23 3.52 -0.47 -3.76
CA ALA A 23 3.04 -1.59 -2.95
C ALA A 23 1.52 -1.54 -2.75
N LEU A 24 0.97 -0.37 -2.39
CA LEU A 24 -0.46 -0.15 -2.25
C LEU A 24 -1.21 -0.52 -3.54
N SER A 25 -0.71 -0.08 -4.69
CA SER A 25 -1.29 -0.39 -6.00
C SER A 25 -1.22 -1.89 -6.32
N ALA A 26 -0.11 -2.55 -5.97
CA ALA A 26 0.07 -3.98 -6.18
C ALA A 26 -0.89 -4.82 -5.32
N ILE A 27 -1.02 -4.51 -4.03
CA ILE A 27 -1.97 -5.19 -3.12
C ILE A 27 -3.40 -5.02 -3.63
N TRP A 28 -3.74 -3.83 -4.16
CA TRP A 28 -5.06 -3.60 -4.77
C TRP A 28 -5.28 -4.45 -6.02
N TYR A 29 -4.27 -4.54 -6.88
CA TYR A 29 -4.33 -5.31 -8.12
C TYR A 29 -4.50 -6.81 -7.85
N LEU A 30 -3.77 -7.34 -6.86
CA LEU A 30 -3.85 -8.75 -6.46
C LEU A 30 -5.19 -9.09 -5.81
N GLY A 31 -5.74 -8.17 -5.02
CA GLY A 31 -7.02 -8.36 -4.36
C GLY A 31 -6.97 -9.32 -3.16
N LYS A 32 -8.10 -9.43 -2.46
CA LYS A 32 -8.19 -10.10 -1.15
C LYS A 32 -7.76 -11.57 -1.13
N THR A 33 -7.96 -12.29 -2.23
CA THR A 33 -7.68 -13.74 -2.31
C THR A 33 -6.19 -14.03 -2.44
N GLU A 34 -5.47 -13.20 -3.19
CA GLU A 34 -4.05 -13.39 -3.49
C GLU A 34 -3.14 -12.71 -2.46
N VAL A 35 -3.68 -11.77 -1.68
CA VAL A 35 -2.94 -11.09 -0.60
C VAL A 35 -2.89 -12.00 0.63
N THR A 36 -1.86 -12.84 0.66
CA THR A 36 -1.58 -13.74 1.77
C THR A 36 -0.62 -13.11 2.79
N PRO A 37 -0.59 -13.60 4.04
CA PRO A 37 0.37 -13.15 5.06
C PRO A 37 1.83 -13.18 4.59
N THR A 38 2.24 -14.29 3.99
CA THR A 38 3.61 -14.48 3.49
C THR A 38 3.95 -13.52 2.34
N LEU A 39 2.96 -13.08 1.57
CA LEU A 39 3.18 -12.05 0.55
C LEU A 39 3.39 -10.68 1.18
N ILE A 40 2.61 -10.33 2.21
CA ILE A 40 2.78 -9.07 2.95
C ILE A 40 4.15 -9.00 3.62
N GLU A 41 4.62 -10.09 4.22
CA GLU A 41 5.99 -10.18 4.75
C GLU A 41 7.05 -9.95 3.65
N LYS A 42 6.90 -10.58 2.49
CA LYS A 42 7.81 -10.35 1.35
C LYS A 42 7.79 -8.89 0.89
N ILE A 43 6.62 -8.26 0.89
CA ILE A 43 6.46 -6.84 0.56
C ILE A 43 7.15 -5.97 1.61
N SER A 44 6.98 -6.26 2.91
CA SER A 44 7.60 -5.48 4.00
C SER A 44 9.12 -5.55 3.94
N HIS A 45 9.69 -6.75 3.74
CA HIS A 45 11.13 -6.94 3.57
C HIS A 45 11.67 -6.21 2.34
N LYS A 46 10.94 -6.22 1.22
CA LYS A 46 11.38 -5.56 -0.02
C LYS A 46 11.26 -4.03 0.03
N LEU A 47 10.26 -3.50 0.75
CA LEU A 47 10.10 -2.06 0.95
C LEU A 47 11.09 -1.50 1.97
N GLY A 48 11.44 -2.30 2.97
CA GLY A 48 12.15 -1.84 4.16
C GLY A 48 11.21 -1.15 5.15
N ALA A 49 11.60 -1.14 6.43
CA ALA A 49 10.76 -0.69 7.54
C ALA A 49 10.16 0.70 7.32
N LYS A 50 10.98 1.67 6.87
CA LYS A 50 10.52 3.07 6.67
C LYS A 50 9.40 3.19 5.65
N GLU A 51 9.50 2.54 4.49
CA GLU A 51 8.44 2.62 3.48
C GLU A 51 7.22 1.79 3.89
N PHE A 52 7.42 0.70 4.64
CA PHE A 52 6.31 -0.09 5.17
C PHE A 52 5.50 0.69 6.24
N GLU A 53 6.15 1.44 7.13
CA GLU A 53 5.46 2.35 8.06
C GLU A 53 4.62 3.40 7.32
N ILE A 54 5.15 3.93 6.22
CA ILE A 54 4.42 4.90 5.39
C ILE A 54 3.19 4.24 4.74
N LEU A 55 3.32 2.98 4.29
CA LEU A 55 2.18 2.20 3.82
C LEU A 55 1.14 2.02 4.93
N LYS A 56 1.55 1.71 6.17
CA LYS A 56 0.66 1.59 7.34
C LYS A 56 -0.02 2.92 7.71
N SER A 57 0.64 4.05 7.56
CA SER A 57 -0.01 5.36 7.81
C SER A 57 -1.19 5.64 6.87
N ALA A 58 -1.22 4.98 5.70
CA ALA A 58 -2.25 5.16 4.69
C ALA A 58 -3.49 4.27 4.88
N THR A 59 -3.49 3.43 5.93
CA THR A 59 -4.48 2.38 6.15
C THR A 59 -5.90 2.89 6.36
N SER A 60 -6.07 4.11 6.87
CA SER A 60 -7.37 4.77 7.04
C SER A 60 -8.14 5.01 5.73
N SER A 61 -7.44 5.00 4.59
CA SER A 61 -8.03 5.17 3.27
C SER A 61 -8.13 3.86 2.49
N MET A 62 -7.83 2.73 3.13
CA MET A 62 -7.90 1.40 2.54
C MET A 62 -9.24 0.71 2.85
N PRO A 63 -9.70 -0.22 2.00
CA PRO A 63 -10.80 -1.12 2.37
C PRO A 63 -10.42 -1.99 3.58
N ALA A 64 -11.41 -2.34 4.40
CA ALA A 64 -11.21 -3.09 5.66
C ALA A 64 -10.36 -4.38 5.48
N TRP A 65 -10.58 -5.13 4.39
CA TRP A 65 -9.80 -6.36 4.16
C TRP A 65 -8.30 -6.10 3.95
N MET A 66 -7.96 -4.95 3.36
CA MET A 66 -6.57 -4.58 3.04
C MET A 66 -5.87 -4.04 4.28
N SER A 67 -6.58 -3.23 5.09
CA SER A 67 -6.08 -2.81 6.39
C SER A 67 -5.81 -4.02 7.29
N ASP A 68 -6.75 -4.96 7.34
CA ASP A 68 -6.60 -6.18 8.14
C ASP A 68 -5.41 -7.02 7.66
N ALA A 69 -5.20 -7.13 6.34
CA ALA A 69 -4.07 -7.87 5.79
C ALA A 69 -2.72 -7.24 6.18
N ILE A 70 -2.64 -5.91 6.29
CA ILE A 70 -1.41 -5.22 6.69
C ILE A 70 -1.19 -5.35 8.21
N PHE A 71 -2.21 -5.15 9.04
CA PHE A 71 -2.08 -5.22 10.50
C PHE A 71 -1.84 -6.63 11.06
N ARG A 72 -2.34 -7.67 10.38
CA ARG A 72 -2.11 -9.06 10.81
C ARG A 72 -0.67 -9.54 10.59
N ASN A 73 0.16 -8.75 9.90
CA ASN A 73 1.55 -9.06 9.57
C ASN A 73 2.54 -8.04 10.18
N GLU A 74 2.15 -7.34 11.25
CA GLU A 74 3.09 -6.68 12.17
C GLU A 74 3.82 -7.70 13.05
#